data_AF-A0A8B6EQ43-F1
#
_entry.id   AF-A0A8B6EQ43-F1
#
_cell.length_a   1.000
_cell.length_b   1.000
_cell.length_c   1.000
_cell.angle_alpha   90.00
_cell.angle_beta   90.00
_cell.angle_gamma   90.00
#
_symmetry.space_group_name_H-M   'P 1'
#
loop_
_entity.id
_entity.type
_entity.pdbx_description
1 polymer ?
#
loop_
_entity_poly.entity_id
_entity_poly.type
_entity_poly.pdbx_seq_one_letter_code
_entity_poly.pdbx_strand_id
1 'polypeptide(L)'
;MIQLTHSDQKACMLENFPLCYAAGNVYYQGSYYGGPSNTLCLPNDPELSNRTTPGNSFIYDTEYQENFFGTKSLDEDVPCAVCRNPNSSSSLMIPGRKTCYAGWQNEYYGYLASGCSTCKASSFICVDVQPEYIPSGERNDNGHLLYMVGTKCGALPCPPYHDKLELYCVVCSK
;
A
#
# COMPACT_ATOMS: atom_id res chain seq x y z
N MET A 1 -7.08 4.22 20.67
CA MET A 1 -5.68 4.26 20.22
C MET A 1 -5.54 3.29 19.07
N ILE A 2 -5.08 3.76 17.92
CA ILE A 2 -4.93 2.94 16.70
C ILE A 2 -3.58 3.14 16.04
N GLN A 3 -3.11 2.05 15.43
CA GLN A 3 -1.97 1.98 14.54
C GLN A 3 -2.44 2.29 13.10
N LEU A 4 -1.95 3.38 12.53
CA LEU A 4 -2.16 3.76 11.13
C LEU A 4 -0.98 3.27 10.31
N THR A 5 -1.25 2.56 9.23
CA THR A 5 -0.22 2.12 8.30
C THR A 5 -0.23 3.06 7.09
N HIS A 6 0.86 3.77 6.87
CA HIS A 6 1.14 4.53 5.65
C HIS A 6 2.11 3.70 4.83
N SER A 7 1.69 3.16 3.70
CA SER A 7 2.49 2.18 2.97
C SER A 7 3.18 2.83 1.76
N ASP A 8 3.65 4.05 1.97
CA ASP A 8 4.10 4.97 0.91
C ASP A 8 4.76 6.26 1.47
N GLN A 9 4.89 6.38 2.79
CA GLN A 9 5.53 7.49 3.52
C GLN A 9 6.58 6.93 4.48
N LYS A 10 7.71 7.62 4.65
CA LYS A 10 8.82 7.20 5.52
C LYS A 10 8.70 7.72 6.95
N ALA A 11 7.91 8.76 7.19
CA ALA A 11 7.84 9.39 8.50
C ALA A 11 6.40 9.65 8.94
N CYS A 12 6.06 9.11 10.10
CA CYS A 12 4.95 9.65 10.88
C CYS A 12 5.37 11.03 11.41
N MET A 13 4.43 11.97 11.50
CA MET A 13 4.62 13.29 12.13
C MET A 13 4.93 13.23 13.64
N LEU A 14 5.42 12.10 14.15
CA LEU A 14 5.85 11.86 15.52
C LEU A 14 7.26 11.27 15.47
N GLU A 15 8.19 11.96 16.13
CA GLU A 15 9.63 11.72 16.10
C GLU A 15 10.05 10.26 16.32
N ASN A 16 11.09 9.83 15.59
CA ASN A 16 11.89 8.62 15.81
C ASN A 16 11.26 7.24 15.51
N PHE A 17 10.54 7.10 14.39
CA PHE A 17 10.30 5.75 13.84
C PHE A 17 11.38 5.39 12.80
N PRO A 18 12.00 4.19 12.89
CA PRO A 18 12.91 3.71 11.87
C PRO A 18 12.16 3.53 10.54
N LEU A 19 12.85 3.79 9.42
CA LEU A 19 12.36 3.49 8.08
C LEU A 19 11.90 2.03 7.99
N CYS A 20 10.66 1.79 7.58
CA CYS A 20 10.14 0.45 7.29
C CYS A 20 10.01 0.24 5.77
N TYR A 21 9.96 -1.03 5.38
CA TYR A 21 9.75 -1.47 4.00
C TYR A 21 8.31 -1.99 3.87
N ALA A 22 7.59 -1.58 2.82
CA ALA A 22 6.33 -2.22 2.50
C ALA A 22 6.62 -3.58 1.90
N ALA A 23 5.98 -4.65 2.36
CA ALA A 23 6.27 -5.99 1.88
C ALA A 23 5.00 -6.84 1.75
N GLY A 24 5.00 -7.78 0.82
CA GLY A 24 3.84 -8.62 0.55
C GLY A 24 4.19 -9.93 -0.14
N ASN A 25 3.17 -10.57 -0.68
CA ASN A 25 3.36 -11.74 -1.52
C ASN A 25 3.76 -11.33 -2.94
N VAL A 26 4.55 -12.17 -3.59
CA VAL A 26 5.01 -11.96 -4.97
C VAL A 26 3.86 -11.95 -5.96
N TYR A 27 3.98 -11.15 -7.00
CA TYR A 27 2.96 -10.98 -8.04
C TYR A 27 2.57 -12.30 -8.75
N TYR A 28 3.54 -13.21 -8.91
CA TYR A 28 3.35 -14.48 -9.62
C TYR A 28 4.25 -15.60 -9.07
N GLN A 29 3.63 -16.68 -8.58
CA GLN A 29 4.33 -17.94 -8.30
C GLN A 29 3.55 -19.14 -8.86
N GLY A 30 3.58 -19.32 -10.19
CA GLY A 30 3.20 -20.58 -10.84
C GLY A 30 1.93 -21.27 -10.28
N SER A 31 2.03 -22.59 -10.04
CA SER A 31 0.92 -23.45 -9.56
C SER A 31 0.65 -23.37 -8.06
N TYR A 32 1.29 -22.46 -7.30
CA TYR A 32 1.07 -22.30 -5.86
C TYR A 32 0.02 -21.23 -5.62
N TYR A 33 -1.22 -21.67 -5.37
CA TYR A 33 -2.36 -20.79 -5.17
C TYR A 33 -2.58 -20.49 -3.68
N GLY A 34 -2.87 -19.23 -3.34
CA GLY A 34 -3.45 -18.87 -2.03
C GLY A 34 -2.51 -18.31 -0.96
N GLY A 35 -1.64 -17.36 -1.32
CA GLY A 35 -0.87 -16.58 -0.34
C GLY A 35 -1.64 -15.39 0.27
N PRO A 36 -1.15 -14.79 1.36
CA PRO A 36 -1.72 -13.59 1.96
C PRO A 36 -1.70 -12.41 0.97
N SER A 37 -2.79 -11.63 0.93
CA SER A 37 -2.95 -10.49 0.01
C SER A 37 -2.62 -9.13 0.63
N ASN A 38 -2.34 -9.09 1.93
CA ASN A 38 -2.09 -7.87 2.67
C ASN A 38 -0.66 -7.38 2.50
N THR A 39 -0.51 -6.07 2.31
CA THR A 39 0.76 -5.37 2.43
C THR A 39 1.08 -5.18 3.92
N LEU A 40 2.31 -5.53 4.30
CA LEU A 40 2.86 -5.44 5.65
C LEU A 40 3.95 -4.39 5.68
N CYS A 41 4.27 -3.91 6.88
CA CYS A 41 5.36 -2.98 7.09
C CYS A 41 6.43 -3.64 7.92
N LEU A 42 7.57 -3.90 7.31
CA LEU A 42 8.69 -4.58 7.93
C LEU A 42 9.68 -3.57 8.50
N PRO A 43 10.14 -3.76 9.74
CA PRO A 43 11.17 -2.91 10.31
C PRO A 43 12.51 -3.13 9.59
N ASN A 44 13.40 -2.13 9.65
CA ASN A 44 14.76 -2.25 9.13
C ASN A 44 15.70 -3.09 10.02
N ASP A 45 15.28 -3.42 11.25
CA ASP A 45 15.99 -4.24 12.23
C ASP A 45 15.21 -5.52 12.59
N PRO A 46 14.99 -6.44 11.62
CA PRO A 46 14.19 -7.63 11.87
C PRO A 46 14.86 -8.62 12.84
N GLU A 47 14.07 -9.16 13.77
CA GLU A 47 14.48 -10.32 14.57
C GLU A 47 14.19 -11.62 13.80
N LEU A 48 15.23 -12.39 13.49
CA LEU A 48 15.12 -13.64 12.72
C LEU A 48 15.27 -14.88 13.59
N SER A 49 14.45 -15.90 13.32
CA SER A 49 14.59 -17.22 13.96
C SER A 49 15.85 -17.93 13.48
N ASN A 50 16.55 -18.62 14.38
CA ASN A 50 17.70 -19.47 14.03
C ASN A 50 17.31 -20.86 13.49
N ARG A 51 16.01 -21.14 13.34
CA ARG A 51 15.51 -22.43 12.82
C ARG A 51 15.53 -22.41 11.29
N THR A 52 16.37 -23.25 10.69
CA THR A 52 16.44 -23.44 9.25
C THR A 52 15.49 -24.56 8.81
N THR A 53 14.20 -24.24 8.67
CA THR A 53 13.24 -25.11 7.97
C THR A 53 12.97 -24.54 6.58
N PRO A 54 12.93 -25.34 5.50
CA PRO A 54 12.49 -24.85 4.20
C PRO A 54 11.11 -24.22 4.32
N GLY A 55 11.03 -22.89 4.11
CA GLY A 55 9.78 -22.18 4.08
C GLY A 55 9.03 -22.49 2.78
N ASN A 56 7.71 -22.69 2.88
CA ASN A 56 6.82 -22.84 1.72
C ASN A 56 6.10 -21.52 1.36
N SER A 57 6.46 -20.42 2.02
CA SER A 57 5.92 -19.08 1.80
C SER A 57 7.03 -18.06 2.03
N PHE A 58 7.02 -17.00 1.23
CA PHE A 58 8.04 -15.96 1.23
C PHE A 58 7.36 -14.59 1.27
N ILE A 59 8.08 -13.60 1.80
CA ILE A 59 7.69 -12.20 1.81
C ILE A 59 8.70 -11.43 0.95
N TYR A 60 8.21 -10.51 0.14
CA TYR A 60 8.99 -9.74 -0.83
C TYR A 60 8.75 -8.26 -0.62
N ASP A 61 9.74 -7.44 -0.97
CA ASP A 61 9.59 -5.99 -0.97
C ASP A 61 8.49 -5.55 -1.95
N THR A 62 7.96 -4.36 -1.74
CA THR A 62 6.87 -3.79 -2.54
C THR A 62 7.41 -2.76 -3.52
N GLU A 63 6.97 -2.85 -4.77
CA GLU A 63 7.39 -1.95 -5.85
C GLU A 63 6.18 -1.24 -6.46
N TYR A 64 6.35 0.06 -6.71
CA TYR A 64 5.47 0.78 -7.63
C TYR A 64 5.77 0.35 -9.07
N GLN A 65 4.75 -0.01 -9.84
CA GLN A 65 4.93 -0.57 -11.19
C GLN A 65 4.41 0.31 -12.33
N GLU A 66 4.15 1.58 -12.04
CA GLU A 66 3.70 2.57 -13.01
C GLU A 66 4.22 3.96 -12.64
N ASN A 67 4.51 4.81 -13.65
CA ASN A 67 4.84 6.23 -13.47
C ASN A 67 3.61 7.11 -13.20
N PHE A 68 2.62 6.55 -12.50
CA PHE A 68 1.38 7.25 -12.15
C PHE A 68 1.46 7.93 -10.79
N PHE A 69 2.00 7.24 -9.79
CA PHE A 69 2.08 7.74 -8.43
C PHE A 69 3.09 8.90 -8.31
N GLY A 70 4.12 8.92 -9.17
CA GLY A 70 5.02 10.05 -9.33
C GLY A 70 5.82 9.97 -10.64
N THR A 71 6.58 11.02 -10.95
CA THR A 71 7.34 11.13 -12.22
C THR A 71 8.44 10.07 -12.38
N LYS A 72 8.78 9.34 -11.31
CA LYS A 72 9.80 8.30 -11.28
C LYS A 72 9.37 7.08 -10.46
N SER A 73 8.07 6.84 -10.30
CA SER A 73 7.63 5.75 -9.43
C SER A 73 7.83 4.36 -10.03
N LEU A 74 8.09 4.21 -11.34
CA LEU A 74 8.29 2.88 -11.92
C LEU A 74 9.55 2.19 -11.34
N ASP A 75 9.38 0.94 -10.88
CA ASP A 75 10.43 0.08 -10.32
C ASP A 75 11.08 0.65 -9.05
N GLU A 76 10.37 1.51 -8.32
CA GLU A 76 10.83 2.04 -7.03
C GLU A 76 10.24 1.25 -5.86
N ASP A 77 11.10 0.89 -4.92
CA ASP A 77 10.72 0.28 -3.65
C ASP A 77 9.88 1.24 -2.79
N VAL A 78 8.84 0.68 -2.21
CA VAL A 78 7.80 1.41 -1.47
C VAL A 78 8.15 1.46 0.02
N PRO A 79 8.37 2.65 0.59
CA PRO A 79 8.57 2.77 2.03
C PRO A 79 7.27 2.49 2.78
N CYS A 80 7.39 2.15 4.05
CA CYS A 80 6.25 2.18 4.95
C CYS A 80 6.58 2.92 6.25
N ALA A 81 5.54 3.48 6.86
CA ALA A 81 5.54 3.98 8.22
C ALA A 81 4.32 3.45 8.99
N VAL A 82 4.56 3.13 10.26
CA VAL A 82 3.54 2.70 11.21
C VAL A 82 3.39 3.80 12.26
N CYS A 83 2.23 4.46 12.27
CA CYS A 83 1.99 5.64 13.09
C CYS A 83 1.02 5.36 14.22
N ARG A 84 1.22 6.02 15.36
CA ARG A 84 0.31 5.94 16.52
C ARG A 84 -0.36 7.30 16.73
N ASN A 85 -1.68 7.36 16.55
CA ASN A 85 -2.45 8.53 16.94
C ASN A 85 -3.09 8.29 18.34
N PRO A 86 -2.63 8.98 19.41
CA PRO A 86 -3.16 8.77 20.76
C PRO A 86 -4.58 9.33 20.93
N ASN A 87 -4.98 10.30 20.10
CA ASN A 87 -6.28 10.96 20.21
C ASN A 87 -7.39 10.25 19.42
N SER A 88 -7.05 9.25 18.61
CA SER A 88 -8.00 8.50 17.79
C SER A 88 -8.24 7.08 18.33
N SER A 89 -9.47 6.62 18.17
CA SER A 89 -10.01 5.32 18.59
C SER A 89 -10.28 4.35 17.44
N SER A 90 -10.38 4.88 16.21
CA SER A 90 -10.78 4.17 15.00
C SER A 90 -10.06 4.76 13.77
N SER A 91 -9.81 3.95 12.76
CA SER A 91 -9.31 4.39 11.45
C SER A 91 -9.96 3.59 10.33
N LEU A 92 -10.09 4.20 9.15
CA LEU A 92 -10.59 3.52 7.96
C LEU A 92 -10.08 4.20 6.69
N MET A 93 -10.04 3.45 5.59
CA MET A 93 -9.83 3.97 4.24
C MET A 93 -11.17 4.12 3.53
N ILE A 94 -11.41 5.25 2.87
CA ILE A 94 -12.57 5.48 1.99
C ILE A 94 -12.09 5.58 0.54
N PRO A 95 -12.29 4.54 -0.30
CA PRO A 95 -12.03 4.65 -1.73
C PRO A 95 -13.03 5.59 -2.41
N GLY A 96 -12.59 6.27 -3.46
CA GLY A 96 -13.37 7.22 -4.26
C GLY A 96 -13.50 8.63 -3.64
N ARG A 97 -12.78 8.96 -2.57
CA ARG A 97 -12.84 10.30 -1.94
C ARG A 97 -11.44 10.82 -1.61
N LYS A 98 -11.31 12.15 -1.60
CA LYS A 98 -10.13 12.88 -1.09
C LYS A 98 -10.33 13.44 0.33
N THR A 99 -11.53 13.30 0.87
CA THR A 99 -11.94 13.91 2.13
C THR A 99 -12.82 12.95 2.92
N CYS A 100 -12.57 12.85 4.22
CA CYS A 100 -13.38 12.08 5.15
C CYS A 100 -14.81 12.61 5.26
N TYR A 101 -15.71 11.79 5.81
CA TYR A 101 -17.05 12.26 6.16
C TYR A 101 -17.01 13.14 7.41
N ALA A 102 -18.07 13.92 7.64
CA ALA A 102 -18.18 14.77 8.81
C ALA A 102 -17.97 13.97 10.12
N GLY A 103 -17.18 14.52 11.03
CA GLY A 103 -16.83 13.88 12.30
C GLY A 103 -15.65 12.89 12.25
N TRP A 104 -14.97 12.77 11.10
CA TRP A 104 -13.69 12.08 10.94
C TRP A 104 -12.59 13.08 10.60
N GLN A 105 -11.38 12.82 11.08
CA GLN A 105 -10.19 13.59 10.74
C GLN A 105 -9.52 12.99 9.50
N ASN A 106 -9.09 13.85 8.57
CA ASN A 106 -8.25 13.43 7.44
C ASN A 106 -6.83 13.19 7.95
N GLU A 107 -6.31 11.99 7.75
CA GLU A 107 -4.90 11.69 7.99
C GLU A 107 -4.09 11.99 6.72
N TYR A 108 -4.48 11.37 5.60
CA TYR A 108 -3.94 11.65 4.27
C TYR A 108 -4.90 11.21 3.17
N TYR A 109 -4.62 11.59 1.93
CA TYR A 109 -5.35 11.12 0.75
C TYR A 109 -4.39 10.92 -0.42
N GLY A 110 -4.82 10.11 -1.38
CA GLY A 110 -4.08 9.89 -2.61
C GLY A 110 -4.85 8.96 -3.53
N TYR A 111 -4.17 8.01 -4.15
CA TYR A 111 -4.73 7.13 -5.17
C TYR A 111 -4.88 5.69 -4.67
N LEU A 112 -5.99 5.07 -5.04
CA LEU A 112 -6.25 3.68 -4.75
C LEU A 112 -5.35 2.82 -5.64
N ALA A 113 -4.58 1.94 -5.02
CA ALA A 113 -3.71 1.00 -5.69
C ALA A 113 -4.04 -0.43 -5.30
N SER A 114 -3.63 -1.38 -6.13
CA SER A 114 -3.70 -2.81 -5.84
C SER A 114 -2.63 -3.57 -6.63
N GLY A 115 -2.49 -4.86 -6.34
CA GLY A 115 -1.74 -5.77 -7.21
C GLY A 115 -2.28 -5.84 -8.65
N CYS A 116 -1.49 -6.43 -9.53
CA CYS A 116 -1.80 -6.52 -10.95
C CYS A 116 -3.12 -7.25 -11.24
N SER A 117 -3.78 -6.95 -12.36
CA SER A 117 -5.07 -7.55 -12.71
C SER A 117 -5.03 -9.06 -12.92
N THR A 118 -3.85 -9.62 -13.22
CA THR A 118 -3.62 -11.07 -13.36
C THR A 118 -3.09 -11.72 -12.09
N CYS A 119 -2.83 -10.93 -11.04
CA CYS A 119 -2.34 -11.39 -9.76
C CYS A 119 -3.50 -12.04 -8.99
N LYS A 120 -3.25 -13.20 -8.36
CA LYS A 120 -4.33 -14.03 -7.79
C LYS A 120 -4.88 -13.52 -6.46
N ALA A 121 -4.14 -12.69 -5.75
CA ALA A 121 -4.52 -12.15 -4.46
C ALA A 121 -3.89 -10.76 -4.30
N SER A 122 -4.72 -9.74 -4.16
CA SER A 122 -4.28 -8.38 -3.87
C SER A 122 -5.25 -7.72 -2.88
N SER A 123 -4.72 -6.83 -2.06
CA SER A 123 -5.51 -5.91 -1.25
C SER A 123 -5.51 -4.53 -1.91
N PHE A 124 -6.50 -3.72 -1.55
CA PHE A 124 -6.53 -2.32 -1.93
C PHE A 124 -5.77 -1.50 -0.89
N ILE A 125 -4.91 -0.62 -1.37
CA ILE A 125 -4.11 0.26 -0.54
C ILE A 125 -4.28 1.70 -1.00
N CYS A 126 -4.20 2.64 -0.07
CA CYS A 126 -4.19 4.06 -0.40
C CYS A 126 -2.74 4.52 -0.45
N VAL A 127 -2.26 4.91 -1.62
CA VAL A 127 -0.94 5.52 -1.82
C VAL A 127 -1.15 7.03 -1.76
N ASP A 128 -0.42 7.76 -0.90
CA ASP A 128 -0.48 9.21 -0.78
C ASP A 128 -0.27 9.88 -2.13
N VAL A 129 -0.87 11.06 -2.28
CA VAL A 129 -0.76 11.87 -3.49
C VAL A 129 0.69 12.30 -3.80
N GLN A 130 1.57 12.31 -2.80
CA GLN A 130 3.00 12.54 -2.89
C GLN A 130 3.75 11.34 -2.28
N PRO A 131 3.87 10.21 -3.01
CA PRO A 131 4.55 9.03 -2.51
C PRO A 131 6.05 9.29 -2.33
N GLU A 132 6.63 8.59 -1.36
CA GLU A 132 8.07 8.52 -1.14
C GLU A 132 8.65 7.19 -1.66
N TYR A 133 9.98 7.10 -1.78
CA TYR A 133 10.69 5.95 -2.35
C TYR A 133 11.89 5.56 -1.49
N ILE A 134 12.23 4.28 -1.34
CA ILE A 134 13.43 3.88 -0.60
C ILE A 134 14.71 4.30 -1.38
N PRO A 135 15.69 4.98 -0.75
CA PRO A 135 16.92 5.36 -1.45
C PRO A 135 17.66 4.14 -2.00
N SER A 136 18.05 4.18 -3.28
CA SER A 136 18.68 3.05 -4.00
C SER A 136 17.78 1.82 -4.19
N GLY A 137 16.46 1.98 -4.07
CA GLY A 137 15.45 0.95 -4.35
C GLY A 137 14.96 0.93 -5.80
N GLU A 138 15.69 1.59 -6.72
CA GLU A 138 15.32 1.69 -8.14
C GLU A 138 15.68 0.38 -8.86
N ARG A 139 14.94 -0.70 -8.58
CA ARG A 139 15.19 -2.05 -9.06
C ARG A 139 13.90 -2.75 -9.43
N ASN A 140 13.95 -3.43 -10.57
CA ASN A 140 12.86 -4.26 -11.06
C ASN A 140 13.04 -5.70 -10.53
N ASP A 141 12.86 -5.89 -9.22
CA ASP A 141 13.00 -7.20 -8.55
C ASP A 141 11.69 -8.02 -8.63
N ASN A 142 10.58 -7.40 -9.07
CA ASN A 142 9.26 -8.02 -9.28
C ASN A 142 8.74 -8.74 -8.03
N GLY A 143 8.81 -8.06 -6.87
CA GLY A 143 8.29 -8.56 -5.60
C GLY A 143 6.76 -8.46 -5.50
N HIS A 144 6.30 -7.72 -4.49
CA HIS A 144 4.90 -7.33 -4.32
C HIS A 144 4.61 -6.07 -5.13
N LEU A 145 3.72 -6.14 -6.12
CA LEU A 145 3.58 -5.03 -7.07
C LEU A 145 2.35 -4.16 -6.77
N LEU A 146 2.47 -2.85 -6.93
CA LEU A 146 1.38 -1.88 -6.86
C LEU A 146 1.12 -1.19 -8.20
N TYR A 147 -0.14 -1.25 -8.62
CA TYR A 147 -0.68 -0.60 -9.82
C TYR A 147 -1.86 0.29 -9.43
N MET A 148 -2.10 1.35 -10.20
CA MET A 148 -3.25 2.22 -10.00
C MET A 148 -4.57 1.48 -10.28
N VAL A 149 -5.61 1.79 -9.50
CA VAL A 149 -6.94 1.18 -9.68
C VAL A 149 -7.83 2.11 -10.50
N GLY A 150 -8.13 1.67 -11.72
CA GLY A 150 -9.14 2.27 -12.59
C GLY A 150 -10.54 1.70 -12.35
N THR A 151 -11.56 2.54 -12.46
CA THR A 151 -12.97 2.15 -12.48
C THR A 151 -13.35 1.36 -13.73
N LYS A 152 -14.33 0.45 -13.59
CA LYS A 152 -14.92 -0.26 -14.73
C LYS A 152 -16.45 -0.16 -14.73
N CYS A 153 -17.01 0.54 -15.72
CA CYS A 153 -18.45 0.65 -15.90
C CYS A 153 -19.10 -0.69 -16.28
N GLY A 154 -20.36 -0.84 -15.91
CA GLY A 154 -21.16 -2.06 -16.11
C GLY A 154 -21.56 -2.64 -14.76
N ALA A 155 -20.57 -3.19 -14.04
CA ALA A 155 -20.77 -3.56 -12.63
C ALA A 155 -20.83 -2.32 -11.73
N LEU A 156 -20.01 -1.29 -12.02
CA LEU A 156 -20.18 0.02 -11.42
C LEU A 156 -21.22 0.85 -12.21
N PRO A 157 -22.11 1.58 -11.51
CA PRO A 157 -23.02 2.52 -12.14
C PRO A 157 -22.25 3.71 -12.71
N CYS A 158 -22.57 4.07 -13.95
CA CYS A 158 -21.96 5.19 -14.65
C CYS A 158 -23.06 6.05 -15.28
N PRO A 159 -23.42 7.21 -14.68
CA PRO A 159 -22.86 7.89 -13.49
C PRO A 159 -23.21 7.27 -12.11
N PRO A 160 -22.52 7.63 -11.00
CA PRO A 160 -21.57 8.74 -10.83
C PRO A 160 -20.10 8.39 -11.10
N TYR A 161 -19.77 7.12 -11.36
CA TYR A 161 -18.44 6.74 -11.82
C TYR A 161 -18.33 6.98 -13.34
N HIS A 162 -17.10 6.97 -13.84
CA HIS A 162 -16.77 7.04 -15.26
C HIS A 162 -15.88 5.86 -15.62
N ASP A 163 -15.91 5.34 -16.84
CA ASP A 163 -15.10 4.16 -17.20
C ASP A 163 -13.62 4.56 -17.27
N LYS A 164 -12.75 3.70 -16.74
CA LYS A 164 -11.29 3.84 -16.83
C LYS A 164 -10.74 5.15 -16.26
N LEU A 165 -11.30 5.61 -15.14
CA LEU A 165 -10.72 6.69 -14.35
C LEU A 165 -10.15 6.12 -13.05
N GLU A 166 -8.99 6.61 -12.66
CA GLU A 166 -8.34 6.23 -11.42
C GLU A 166 -9.13 6.75 -10.22
N LEU A 167 -9.19 5.94 -9.15
CA LEU A 167 -9.89 6.30 -7.93
C LEU A 167 -8.95 6.98 -6.95
N TYR A 168 -9.39 8.10 -6.38
CA TYR A 168 -8.80 8.61 -5.15
C TYR A 168 -9.12 7.68 -3.97
N CYS A 169 -8.43 7.89 -2.86
CA CYS A 169 -8.74 7.32 -1.56
C CYS A 169 -8.33 8.31 -0.46
N VAL A 170 -8.94 8.18 0.71
CA VAL A 170 -8.59 8.97 1.90
C VAL A 170 -8.53 8.05 3.10
N VAL A 171 -7.51 8.20 3.94
CA VAL A 171 -7.41 7.55 5.23
C VAL A 171 -7.87 8.53 6.30
N CYS A 172 -8.78 8.02 7.14
CA CYS A 172 -9.49 8.79 8.15
C CYS A 172 -9.23 8.20 9.53
N SER A 173 -9.23 9.05 10.55
CA SER A 173 -9.24 8.61 11.94
C SER A 173 -10.31 9.33 12.78
N LYS A 174 -10.68 8.72 13.90
CA LYS A 174 -11.64 9.26 14.86
C LYS A 174 -11.41 8.71 16.25
#